data_AF-A0A1Q5M8V4-F1
#
_entry.id   AF-A0A1Q5M8V4-F1
#
_cell.length_a   1.000
_cell.length_b   1.000
_cell.length_c   1.000
_cell.angle_alpha   90.00
_cell.angle_beta   90.00
_cell.angle_gamma   90.00
#
_symmetry.space_group_name_H-M   'P 1'
#
loop_
_entity.id
_entity.type
_entity.pdbx_description
1 polymer ?
#
loop_
_entity_poly.entity_id
_entity_poly.type
_entity_poly.pdbx_seq_one_letter_code
_entity_poly.pdbx_strand_id
1 'polypeptide(L)'
;MIVCPDGTVLDVATHPDPPAATIPGPARTEVPPLHSPYPDVPPLGEDWGDPLPDPFHVDYDRLRDAAGAGDLAEAIGIAYRLEQRLTDEFGASHPHTVNLLTVRSWLTVCRRTDPAETLSLLVLTAHRRWRAGAKPVEVTYRTAANAFVLWHQLADADPGSAPRWAGPVLDVMTLLGWGNRSQVVREWKAKHPVPTG
;
A
#
# COMPACT_ATOMS: atom_id res chain seq x y z
N MET A 1 3.66 -5.27 -12.05
CA MET A 1 3.57 -6.30 -11.01
C MET A 1 3.84 -5.67 -9.65
N ILE A 2 2.85 -5.66 -8.76
CA ILE A 2 2.94 -5.12 -7.40
C ILE A 2 3.09 -6.30 -6.44
N VAL A 3 4.00 -6.21 -5.46
CA VAL A 3 4.24 -7.30 -4.49
C VAL A 3 3.70 -6.90 -3.12
N CYS A 4 2.81 -7.71 -2.56
CA CYS A 4 2.20 -7.53 -1.24
C CYS A 4 3.15 -7.93 -0.09
N PRO A 5 2.94 -7.45 1.16
CA PRO A 5 3.74 -7.80 2.34
C PRO A 5 3.78 -9.30 2.69
N ASP A 6 2.69 -10.03 2.43
CA ASP A 6 2.57 -11.50 2.55
C ASP A 6 3.32 -12.27 1.43
N GLY A 7 3.90 -11.55 0.45
CA GLY A 7 4.57 -12.14 -0.71
C GLY A 7 3.64 -12.38 -1.90
N THR A 8 2.35 -12.10 -1.77
CA THR A 8 1.38 -12.22 -2.86
C THR A 8 1.73 -11.24 -3.98
N VAL A 9 1.65 -11.71 -5.22
CA VAL A 9 1.93 -10.91 -6.40
C VAL A 9 0.62 -10.48 -7.03
N LEU A 10 0.35 -9.17 -7.03
CA LEU A 10 -0.80 -8.60 -7.72
C LEU A 10 -0.37 -8.18 -9.12
N ASP A 11 -0.95 -8.87 -10.11
CA ASP A 11 -0.92 -8.37 -11.48
C ASP A 11 -1.94 -7.25 -11.62
N VAL A 12 -1.47 -6.08 -12.05
CA VAL A 12 -2.32 -4.91 -12.30
C VAL A 12 -2.79 -5.02 -13.75
N ALA A 13 -3.47 -6.11 -14.06
CA ALA A 13 -4.19 -6.25 -15.31
C ALA A 13 -5.57 -5.60 -15.13
N THR A 14 -5.98 -4.85 -16.15
CA THR A 14 -7.29 -4.21 -16.34
C THR A 14 -8.45 -5.03 -15.79
N HIS A 15 -9.37 -4.33 -15.12
CA HIS A 15 -10.67 -4.78 -14.65
C HIS A 15 -11.24 -5.92 -15.53
N PRO A 16 -11.42 -7.14 -15.01
CA PRO A 16 -12.34 -8.07 -15.64
C PRO A 16 -13.77 -7.59 -15.33
N ASP A 17 -14.61 -7.50 -16.35
CA ASP A 17 -16.06 -7.37 -16.18
C ASP A 17 -16.58 -8.56 -15.34
N PRO A 18 -17.55 -8.35 -14.44
CA PRO A 18 -18.13 -9.45 -13.68
C PRO A 18 -18.90 -10.38 -14.63
N PRO A 19 -18.61 -11.70 -14.64
CA PRO A 19 -19.44 -12.65 -15.38
C PRO A 19 -20.82 -12.76 -14.73
N ALA A 20 -21.86 -12.73 -15.57
CA ALA A 20 -23.26 -12.91 -15.17
C ALA A 20 -23.46 -14.25 -14.45
N ALA A 21 -24.19 -14.19 -13.34
CA ALA A 21 -24.51 -15.34 -12.49
C ALA A 21 -25.44 -16.35 -13.18
N THR A 22 -25.19 -17.65 -12.96
CA THR A 22 -26.21 -18.69 -13.06
C THR A 22 -25.90 -19.75 -12.01
N ILE A 23 -26.85 -20.00 -11.09
CA ILE A 23 -26.78 -21.05 -10.05
C ILE A 23 -27.74 -22.18 -10.45
N PRO A 24 -27.32 -23.45 -10.30
CA PRO A 24 -28.11 -24.41 -9.52
C PRO A 24 -27.24 -25.27 -8.56
N GLY A 25 -27.66 -25.42 -7.30
CA GLY A 25 -26.99 -26.29 -6.28
C GLY A 25 -27.48 -27.75 -6.30
N PRO A 26 -27.38 -28.54 -5.21
CA PRO A 26 -26.36 -28.57 -4.16
C PRO A 26 -25.62 -29.93 -4.13
N ALA A 27 -24.30 -29.92 -3.93
CA ALA A 27 -23.54 -31.08 -3.47
C ALA A 27 -22.64 -30.61 -2.32
N ARG A 28 -22.89 -31.12 -1.11
CA ARG A 28 -22.01 -30.92 0.05
C ARG A 28 -20.76 -31.77 -0.16
N THR A 29 -19.79 -31.20 -0.86
CA THR A 29 -18.38 -31.55 -0.72
C THR A 29 -17.85 -30.75 0.47
N GLU A 30 -17.18 -31.39 1.42
CA GLU A 30 -16.38 -30.67 2.42
C GLU A 30 -15.43 -29.73 1.67
N VAL A 31 -15.70 -28.44 1.79
CA VAL A 31 -14.91 -27.38 1.19
C VAL A 31 -13.61 -27.32 1.99
N PRO A 32 -12.43 -27.61 1.40
CA PRO A 32 -11.15 -27.29 2.04
C PRO A 32 -11.20 -25.80 2.42
N PRO A 33 -10.65 -25.36 3.56
CA PRO A 33 -10.77 -23.96 3.97
C PRO A 33 -10.40 -23.08 2.78
N LEU A 34 -11.38 -22.30 2.31
CA LEU A 34 -11.17 -21.34 1.24
C LEU A 34 -9.92 -20.57 1.66
N HIS A 35 -8.85 -20.65 0.88
CA HIS A 35 -7.83 -19.61 0.94
C HIS A 35 -8.57 -18.32 0.76
N SER A 36 -8.66 -17.54 1.83
CA SER A 36 -9.38 -16.28 1.82
C SER A 36 -8.77 -15.46 0.69
N PRO A 37 -9.55 -15.02 -0.32
CA PRO A 37 -9.03 -14.12 -1.35
C PRO A 37 -8.69 -12.74 -0.77
N TYR A 38 -8.94 -12.56 0.53
CA TYR A 38 -8.84 -11.31 1.24
C TYR A 38 -7.46 -11.15 1.87
N PRO A 39 -7.00 -9.90 1.90
CA PRO A 39 -5.62 -9.60 2.23
C PRO A 39 -5.46 -9.80 3.75
N ASP A 40 -4.52 -10.64 4.19
CA ASP A 40 -4.27 -10.90 5.61
C ASP A 40 -3.55 -9.72 6.26
N VAL A 41 -4.22 -9.07 7.22
CA VAL A 41 -3.65 -7.93 7.95
C VAL A 41 -2.78 -8.50 9.07
N PRO A 42 -1.44 -8.32 9.02
CA PRO A 42 -0.57 -8.81 10.09
C PRO A 42 -0.88 -8.07 11.40
N PRO A 43 -0.68 -8.68 12.57
CA PRO A 43 -0.80 -7.96 13.85
C PRO A 43 0.20 -6.79 13.93
N LEU A 44 -0.19 -5.68 14.57
CA LEU A 44 0.71 -4.54 14.78
C LEU A 44 1.73 -4.85 15.88
N GLY A 45 3.02 -4.66 15.58
CA GLY A 45 4.09 -4.68 16.57
C GLY A 45 4.83 -6.01 16.73
N GLU A 46 4.49 -7.06 15.98
CA GLU A 46 5.22 -8.34 16.09
C GLU A 46 6.69 -8.23 15.64
N ASP A 47 6.98 -7.44 14.59
CA ASP A 47 8.33 -7.35 14.02
C ASP A 47 9.09 -6.05 14.37
N TRP A 48 8.37 -5.02 14.81
CA TRP A 48 8.96 -3.70 15.10
C TRP A 48 8.01 -2.83 15.94
N GLY A 49 8.47 -2.46 17.14
CA GLY A 49 7.70 -1.74 18.16
C GLY A 49 7.19 -2.67 19.26
N ASP A 50 6.62 -2.08 20.30
CA ASP A 50 5.89 -2.85 21.31
C ASP A 50 4.56 -3.37 20.74
N PRO A 51 3.87 -4.29 21.44
CA PRO A 51 2.49 -4.62 21.12
C PRO A 51 1.61 -3.37 21.13
N LEU A 52 0.59 -3.35 20.27
CA LEU A 52 -0.40 -2.28 20.27
C LEU A 52 -1.01 -2.14 21.68
N PRO A 53 -1.17 -0.94 22.25
CA PRO A 53 -1.82 -0.78 23.55
C PRO A 53 -3.32 -1.10 23.51
N ASP A 54 -3.85 -1.64 24.61
CA ASP A 54 -5.25 -2.09 24.74
C ASP A 54 -6.32 -1.10 24.23
N PRO A 55 -6.21 0.23 24.44
CA PRO A 55 -7.22 1.20 23.96
C PRO A 55 -7.40 1.24 22.43
N PHE A 56 -6.50 0.61 21.68
CA PHE A 56 -6.51 0.57 20.23
C PHE A 56 -6.90 -0.80 19.66
N HIS A 57 -6.97 -1.86 20.49
CA HIS A 57 -7.26 -3.23 20.03
C HIS A 57 -8.62 -3.33 19.35
N VAL A 58 -9.67 -2.76 19.93
CA VAL A 58 -11.04 -2.87 19.39
C VAL A 58 -11.14 -2.33 17.97
N ASP A 59 -10.53 -1.18 17.69
CA ASP A 59 -10.52 -0.62 16.34
C ASP A 59 -9.62 -1.43 15.40
N TYR A 60 -8.54 -2.01 15.92
CA TYR A 60 -7.66 -2.87 15.15
C TYR A 60 -8.33 -4.20 14.74
N ASP A 61 -9.09 -4.82 15.65
CA ASP A 61 -9.86 -6.02 15.36
C ASP A 61 -10.94 -5.76 14.33
N ARG A 62 -11.65 -4.62 14.44
CA ARG A 62 -12.62 -4.19 13.42
C ARG A 62 -11.99 -3.97 12.05
N LEU A 63 -10.78 -3.41 12.01
CA LEU A 63 -10.01 -3.28 10.77
C LEU A 63 -9.72 -4.66 10.17
N ARG A 64 -9.23 -5.61 10.98
CA ARG A 64 -8.93 -6.98 10.54
C ARG A 64 -10.18 -7.70 10.03
N ASP A 65 -11.30 -7.59 10.74
CA ASP A 65 -12.57 -8.20 10.36
C ASP A 65 -13.09 -7.63 9.03
N ALA A 66 -13.05 -6.30 8.87
CA ALA A 66 -13.45 -5.66 7.62
C ALA A 66 -12.55 -6.09 6.44
N ALA A 67 -11.24 -6.11 6.65
CA ALA A 67 -10.28 -6.56 5.64
C ALA A 67 -10.51 -8.03 5.26
N GLY A 68 -10.68 -8.91 6.25
CA GLY A 68 -10.95 -10.33 6.08
C GLY A 68 -12.30 -10.64 5.45
N ALA A 69 -13.27 -9.74 5.56
CA ALA A 69 -14.55 -9.81 4.85
C ALA A 69 -14.49 -9.23 3.42
N GLY A 70 -13.37 -8.62 3.03
CA GLY A 70 -13.20 -7.97 1.73
C GLY A 70 -13.76 -6.54 1.65
N ASP A 71 -14.25 -5.98 2.75
CA ASP A 71 -14.68 -4.59 2.80
C ASP A 71 -13.48 -3.65 2.94
N LEU A 72 -12.73 -3.53 1.83
CA LEU A 72 -11.51 -2.73 1.79
C LEU A 72 -11.80 -1.23 1.99
N ALA A 73 -13.00 -0.76 1.67
CA ALA A 73 -13.37 0.64 1.88
C ALA A 73 -13.49 0.95 3.38
N GLU A 74 -14.21 0.10 4.13
CA GLU A 74 -14.33 0.26 5.57
C GLU A 74 -12.99 0.02 6.27
N ALA A 75 -12.24 -1.02 5.89
CA ALA A 75 -10.92 -1.31 6.45
C ALA A 75 -9.95 -0.13 6.30
N ILE A 76 -9.90 0.52 5.13
CA ILE A 76 -9.08 1.73 4.91
C ILE A 76 -9.58 2.89 5.78
N GLY A 77 -10.89 3.07 5.90
CA GLY A 77 -11.50 4.10 6.74
C GLY A 77 -11.13 3.94 8.22
N ILE A 78 -11.21 2.72 8.75
CA ILE A 78 -10.79 2.40 10.11
C ILE A 78 -9.29 2.62 10.28
N ALA A 79 -8.47 2.11 9.36
CA ALA A 79 -7.02 2.27 9.39
C ALA A 79 -6.59 3.74 9.41
N TYR A 80 -7.26 4.60 8.63
CA TYR A 80 -7.01 6.03 8.62
C TYR A 80 -7.34 6.69 9.97
N ARG A 81 -8.53 6.42 10.53
CA ARG A 81 -8.93 6.98 11.83
C ARG A 81 -8.00 6.55 12.95
N LEU A 82 -7.62 5.27 12.95
CA LEU A 82 -6.70 4.72 13.93
C LEU A 82 -5.28 5.28 13.74
N GLU A 83 -4.82 5.54 12.50
CA GLU A 83 -3.53 6.20 12.24
C GLU A 83 -3.50 7.61 12.81
N GLN A 84 -4.58 8.37 12.66
CA GLN A 84 -4.67 9.72 13.25
C GLN A 84 -4.57 9.64 14.78
N ARG A 85 -5.35 8.77 15.43
CA ARG A 85 -5.30 8.59 16.88
C ARG A 85 -3.91 8.19 17.38
N LEU A 86 -3.23 7.26 16.71
CA LEU A 86 -1.86 6.86 17.06
C LEU A 86 -0.85 7.99 16.79
N THR A 87 -1.08 8.80 15.76
CA THR A 87 -0.26 9.99 15.46
C THR A 87 -0.40 11.03 16.56
N ASP A 88 -1.62 11.26 17.06
CA ASP A 88 -1.88 12.23 18.12
C ASP A 88 -1.27 11.79 19.45
N GLU A 89 -1.35 10.50 19.79
CA GLU A 89 -0.85 9.96 21.05
C GLU A 89 0.68 9.79 21.06
N PHE A 90 1.25 9.24 19.98
CA PHE A 90 2.66 8.80 19.96
C PHE A 90 3.53 9.55 18.96
N GLY A 91 2.94 10.30 18.04
CA GLY A 91 3.63 10.99 16.95
C GLY A 91 3.70 10.18 15.64
N ALA A 92 3.94 10.90 14.55
CA ALA A 92 3.90 10.37 13.18
C ALA A 92 5.03 9.36 12.85
N SER A 93 6.11 9.36 13.62
CA SER A 93 7.28 8.48 13.43
C SER A 93 7.32 7.31 14.41
N HIS A 94 6.34 7.21 15.32
CA HIS A 94 6.27 6.11 16.26
C HIS A 94 6.02 4.77 15.54
N PRO A 95 6.59 3.64 16.02
CA PRO A 95 6.40 2.33 15.41
C PRO A 95 4.95 1.95 15.13
N HIS A 96 4.03 2.13 16.09
CA HIS A 96 2.60 1.82 15.87
C HIS A 96 2.00 2.62 14.70
N THR A 97 2.29 3.93 14.65
CA THR A 97 1.77 4.83 13.62
C THR A 97 2.31 4.46 12.24
N VAL A 98 3.60 4.16 12.15
CA VAL A 98 4.25 3.78 10.89
C VAL A 98 3.80 2.38 10.42
N ASN A 99 3.61 1.44 11.34
CA ASN A 99 3.07 0.13 11.00
C ASN A 99 1.62 0.23 10.50
N LEU A 100 0.78 1.04 11.14
CA LEU A 100 -0.58 1.22 10.68
C LEU A 100 -0.67 1.97 9.34
N LEU A 101 0.17 2.97 9.12
CA LEU A 101 0.32 3.59 7.80
C LEU A 101 0.72 2.56 6.74
N THR A 102 1.60 1.61 7.10
CA THR A 102 2.00 0.52 6.20
C THR A 102 0.80 -0.37 5.85
N VAL A 103 0.00 -0.79 6.84
CA VAL A 103 -1.24 -1.55 6.64
C VAL A 103 -2.20 -0.78 5.73
N ARG A 104 -2.46 0.50 6.01
CA ARG A 104 -3.36 1.34 5.20
C ARG A 104 -2.88 1.43 3.75
N SER A 105 -1.58 1.67 3.54
CA SER A 105 -1.01 1.76 2.19
C SER A 105 -1.23 0.48 1.38
N TRP A 106 -1.16 -0.67 2.02
CA TRP A 106 -1.40 -1.95 1.37
C TRP A 106 -2.88 -2.21 1.11
N LEU A 107 -3.77 -1.90 2.06
CA LEU A 107 -5.22 -2.00 1.82
C LEU A 107 -5.64 -1.12 0.63
N THR A 108 -5.08 0.08 0.50
CA THR A 108 -5.31 0.98 -0.63
C THR A 108 -4.82 0.38 -1.95
N VAL A 109 -3.65 -0.26 -1.97
CA VAL A 109 -3.17 -1.03 -3.13
C VAL A 109 -4.14 -2.15 -3.51
N CYS A 110 -4.62 -2.92 -2.53
CA CYS A 110 -5.56 -4.02 -2.75
C CYS A 110 -6.90 -3.53 -3.30
N ARG A 111 -7.35 -2.33 -2.91
CA ARG A 111 -8.63 -1.75 -3.34
C ARG A 111 -8.63 -1.30 -4.81
N ARG A 112 -7.47 -0.99 -5.40
CA ARG A 112 -7.29 -0.68 -6.84
C ARG A 112 -8.17 0.46 -7.40
N THR A 113 -8.47 1.49 -6.60
CA THR A 113 -9.39 2.57 -7.04
C THR A 113 -8.70 3.76 -7.68
N ASP A 114 -7.79 4.44 -6.97
CA ASP A 114 -7.12 5.65 -7.44
C ASP A 114 -5.60 5.43 -7.46
N PRO A 115 -4.99 5.24 -8.64
CA PRO A 115 -3.54 5.07 -8.78
C PRO A 115 -2.71 6.24 -8.24
N ALA A 116 -3.18 7.48 -8.37
CA ALA A 116 -2.45 8.66 -7.92
C ALA A 116 -2.48 8.82 -6.40
N GLU A 117 -3.64 8.60 -5.78
CA GLU A 117 -3.77 8.55 -4.32
C GLU A 117 -2.95 7.40 -3.73
N THR A 118 -3.01 6.22 -4.36
CA THR A 118 -2.23 5.04 -3.96
C THR A 118 -0.72 5.33 -4.06
N LEU A 119 -0.27 5.95 -5.16
CA LEU A 119 1.13 6.33 -5.33
C LEU A 119 1.59 7.31 -4.25
N SER A 120 0.79 8.35 -3.99
CA SER A 120 1.06 9.32 -2.92
C SER A 120 1.25 8.63 -1.58
N LEU A 121 0.36 7.70 -1.25
CA LEU A 121 0.39 6.96 0.01
C LEU A 121 1.61 6.03 0.11
N LEU A 122 1.97 5.33 -0.97
CA LEU A 122 3.16 4.47 -1.01
C LEU A 122 4.45 5.27 -0.85
N VAL A 123 4.57 6.42 -1.53
CA VAL A 123 5.72 7.33 -1.38
C VAL A 123 5.85 7.81 0.06
N LEU A 124 4.76 8.32 0.64
CA LEU A 124 4.72 8.77 2.03
C LEU A 124 5.14 7.65 3.00
N THR A 125 4.61 6.45 2.79
CA THR A 125 4.87 5.27 3.63
C THR A 125 6.33 4.87 3.56
N ALA A 126 6.91 4.73 2.36
CA ALA A 126 8.32 4.39 2.20
C ALA A 126 9.22 5.43 2.88
N HIS A 127 8.89 6.72 2.72
CA HIS A 127 9.68 7.81 3.28
C HIS A 127 9.62 7.85 4.81
N ARG A 128 8.43 7.65 5.41
CA ARG A 128 8.26 7.58 6.88
C ARG A 128 8.92 6.34 7.46
N ARG A 129 8.74 5.17 6.85
CA ARG A 129 9.40 3.93 7.27
C ARG A 129 10.92 4.07 7.27
N TRP A 130 11.51 4.62 6.21
CA TRP A 130 12.95 4.83 6.14
C TRP A 130 13.45 5.77 7.24
N ARG A 131 12.81 6.93 7.42
CA ARG A 131 13.20 7.91 8.45
C ARG A 131 13.07 7.38 9.87
N ALA A 132 12.06 6.55 10.12
CA ALA A 132 11.85 5.92 11.43
C ALA A 132 12.80 4.73 11.70
N GLY A 133 13.62 4.32 10.73
CA GLY A 133 14.45 3.12 10.86
C GLY A 133 13.62 1.83 10.97
N ALA A 134 12.45 1.81 10.34
CA ALA A 134 11.46 0.75 10.50
C ALA A 134 11.99 -0.63 10.10
N LYS A 135 11.61 -1.64 10.89
CA LYS A 135 11.89 -3.06 10.62
C LYS A 135 10.59 -3.81 10.26
N PRO A 136 10.69 -4.91 9.50
CA PRO A 136 11.83 -5.30 8.67
C PRO A 136 12.05 -4.28 7.52
N VAL A 137 13.30 -4.13 7.07
CA VAL A 137 13.68 -3.12 6.06
C VAL A 137 13.15 -3.48 4.67
N GLU A 138 12.95 -4.77 4.44
CA GLU A 138 12.40 -5.38 3.24
C GLU A 138 11.00 -4.85 2.93
N VAL A 139 10.20 -4.52 3.95
CA VAL A 139 8.89 -3.89 3.78
C VAL A 139 9.05 -2.47 3.23
N THR A 140 10.01 -1.71 3.74
CA THR A 140 10.33 -0.35 3.22
C THR A 140 10.74 -0.40 1.75
N TYR A 141 11.61 -1.35 1.40
CA TYR A 141 11.99 -1.59 0.02
C TYR A 141 10.79 -2.00 -0.84
N ARG A 142 9.95 -2.92 -0.39
CA ARG A 142 8.76 -3.36 -1.14
C ARG A 142 7.80 -2.21 -1.40
N THR A 143 7.50 -1.39 -0.39
CA THR A 143 6.66 -0.19 -0.53
C THR A 143 7.23 0.77 -1.57
N ALA A 144 8.54 1.04 -1.54
CA ALA A 144 9.20 1.90 -2.51
C ALA A 144 9.20 1.30 -3.94
N ALA A 145 9.39 -0.02 -4.06
CA ALA A 145 9.32 -0.71 -5.34
C ALA A 145 7.92 -0.61 -5.95
N ASN A 146 6.87 -0.80 -5.14
CA ASN A 146 5.48 -0.65 -5.57
C ASN A 146 5.18 0.79 -6.00
N ALA A 147 5.70 1.80 -5.28
CA ALA A 147 5.58 3.20 -5.69
C ALA A 147 6.23 3.45 -7.07
N PHE A 148 7.43 2.93 -7.29
CA PHE A 148 8.10 3.07 -8.58
C PHE A 148 7.33 2.39 -9.73
N VAL A 149 6.86 1.17 -9.53
CA VAL A 149 6.08 0.43 -10.53
C VAL A 149 4.79 1.18 -10.88
N LEU A 150 4.06 1.66 -9.86
CA LEU A 150 2.82 2.39 -10.07
C LEU A 150 3.04 3.73 -10.76
N TRP A 151 4.11 4.45 -10.38
CA TRP A 151 4.53 5.67 -11.08
C TRP A 151 4.85 5.40 -12.55
N HIS A 152 5.60 4.34 -12.86
CA HIS A 152 5.94 4.01 -14.25
C HIS A 152 4.67 3.72 -15.08
N GLN A 153 3.73 2.96 -14.53
CA GLN A 153 2.45 2.68 -15.19
C GLN A 153 1.62 3.95 -15.42
N LEU A 154 1.58 4.85 -14.43
CA LEU A 154 0.93 6.16 -14.57
C LEU A 154 1.62 7.02 -15.64
N ALA A 155 2.94 7.01 -15.69
CA ALA A 155 3.72 7.75 -16.66
C ALA A 155 3.52 7.26 -18.10
N ASP A 156 3.28 5.96 -18.27
CA ASP A 156 2.95 5.38 -19.57
C ASP A 156 1.50 5.68 -19.98
N ALA A 157 0.56 5.62 -19.04
CA ALA A 157 -0.87 5.80 -19.30
C ALA A 157 -1.29 7.27 -19.45
N ASP A 158 -0.71 8.16 -18.64
CA ASP A 158 -0.96 9.60 -18.65
C ASP A 158 0.34 10.38 -18.37
N PRO A 159 1.15 10.62 -19.42
CA PRO A 159 2.38 11.39 -19.30
C PRO A 159 2.16 12.83 -18.79
N GLY A 160 0.94 13.37 -18.87
CA GLY A 160 0.63 14.73 -18.45
C GLY A 160 0.55 14.90 -16.93
N SER A 161 0.03 13.91 -16.21
CA SER A 161 -0.07 13.95 -14.74
C SER A 161 1.17 13.40 -14.03
N ALA A 162 1.96 12.57 -14.71
CA ALA A 162 3.16 11.94 -14.18
C ALA A 162 4.28 12.86 -13.65
N PRO A 163 4.51 14.10 -14.17
CA PRO A 163 5.54 14.99 -13.64
C PRO A 163 5.31 15.37 -12.17
N ARG A 164 4.04 15.43 -11.73
CA ARG A 164 3.67 15.71 -10.34
C ARG A 164 4.31 14.72 -9.36
N TRP A 165 4.45 13.46 -9.78
CA TRP A 165 4.91 12.37 -8.93
C TRP A 165 6.36 11.95 -9.17
N ALA A 166 6.95 12.36 -10.30
CA ALA A 166 8.33 12.02 -10.65
C ALA A 166 9.35 12.56 -9.63
N GLY A 167 9.13 13.76 -9.07
CA GLY A 167 9.97 14.30 -7.98
C GLY A 167 9.92 13.43 -6.71
N PRO A 168 8.75 13.26 -6.09
CA PRO A 168 8.61 12.44 -4.88
C PRO A 168 9.10 10.98 -5.04
N VAL A 169 8.86 10.35 -6.20
CA VAL A 169 9.39 9.00 -6.48
C VAL A 169 10.91 9.01 -6.57
N LEU A 170 11.50 9.97 -7.30
CA LEU A 170 12.96 10.11 -7.41
C LEU A 170 13.62 10.30 -6.03
N ASP A 171 13.00 11.08 -5.15
CA ASP A 171 13.51 11.33 -3.80
C ASP A 171 13.58 10.02 -3.02
N VAL A 172 12.53 9.21 -3.02
CA VAL A 172 12.53 7.89 -2.37
C VAL A 172 13.55 6.95 -3.00
N MET A 173 13.65 6.87 -4.34
CA MET A 173 14.63 6.00 -5.00
C MET A 173 16.07 6.40 -4.63
N THR A 174 16.34 7.70 -4.57
CA THR A 174 17.65 8.25 -4.22
C THR A 174 17.97 8.00 -2.75
N LEU A 175 16.99 8.20 -1.86
CA LEU A 175 17.11 7.94 -0.43
C LEU A 175 17.50 6.48 -0.13
N LEU A 176 16.98 5.54 -0.93
CA LEU A 176 17.27 4.10 -0.80
C LEU A 176 18.51 3.65 -1.59
N GLY A 177 19.21 4.56 -2.28
CA GLY A 177 20.41 4.24 -3.07
C GLY A 177 20.14 3.46 -4.37
N TRP A 178 18.92 3.53 -4.92
CA TRP A 178 18.53 2.73 -6.10
C TRP A 178 18.88 3.43 -7.42
N GLY A 179 20.18 3.46 -7.75
CA GLY A 179 20.74 4.18 -8.90
C GLY A 179 20.00 3.97 -10.22
N ASN A 180 19.75 2.71 -10.61
CA ASN A 180 19.08 2.38 -11.88
C ASN A 180 17.65 2.95 -11.94
N ARG A 181 16.87 2.82 -10.87
CA ARG A 181 15.48 3.34 -10.84
C ARG A 181 15.45 4.85 -10.79
N SER A 182 16.34 5.48 -10.01
CA SER A 182 16.50 6.94 -10.02
C SER A 182 16.89 7.46 -11.41
N GLN A 183 17.74 6.74 -12.15
CA GLN A 183 18.12 7.12 -13.50
C GLN A 183 16.93 7.09 -14.47
N VAL A 184 16.10 6.05 -14.43
CA VAL A 184 14.87 5.98 -15.24
C VAL A 184 13.97 7.20 -15.02
N VAL A 185 13.75 7.59 -13.76
CA VAL A 185 12.92 8.76 -13.44
C VAL A 185 13.56 10.06 -13.96
N ARG A 186 14.89 10.21 -13.84
CA ARG A 186 15.60 11.39 -14.36
C ARG A 186 15.52 11.49 -15.89
N GLU A 187 15.75 10.40 -16.59
CA GLU A 187 15.66 10.35 -18.05
C GLU A 187 14.23 10.63 -18.53
N TRP A 188 13.23 10.08 -17.84
CA TRP A 188 11.84 10.37 -18.14
C TRP A 188 11.53 11.86 -17.99
N LYS A 189 11.94 12.49 -16.87
CA LYS A 189 11.78 13.94 -16.65
C LYS A 189 12.48 14.79 -17.71
N ALA A 190 13.66 14.37 -18.17
CA ALA A 190 14.40 15.09 -19.22
C ALA A 190 13.67 15.08 -20.58
N LYS A 191 12.95 13.98 -20.88
CA LYS A 191 12.13 13.85 -22.09
C LYS A 191 10.79 14.59 -22.00
N HIS A 192 10.32 14.87 -20.78
CA HIS A 192 9.00 15.47 -20.52
C HIS A 192 9.16 16.71 -19.62
N PRO A 193 9.80 17.79 -20.12
CA PRO A 193 9.96 19.01 -19.34
C PRO A 193 8.59 19.61 -19.03
N VAL A 194 8.35 19.95 -17.77
CA VAL A 194 7.17 20.73 -17.38
C VAL A 194 7.33 22.13 -17.97
N PRO A 195 6.38 22.62 -18.78
CA PRO A 195 6.46 23.96 -19.33
C PRO A 195 6.51 24.97 -18.19
N THR A 196 7.61 25.72 -18.10
CA THR A 196 7.70 26.91 -17.25
C THR A 196 6.80 27.98 -17.84
N GLY A 197 5.61 28.13 -17.26
CA GLY A 197 4.74 29.28 -17.50
C GLY A 197 5.24 30.53 -16.79
#